data_AF-A0A537QKX1-F1
#
_entry.id   AF-A0A537QKX1-F1
#
_cell.length_a   1.000
_cell.length_b   1.000
_cell.length_c   1.000
_cell.angle_alpha   90.00
_cell.angle_beta   90.00
_cell.angle_gamma   90.00
#
_symmetry.space_group_name_H-M   'P 1'
#
loop_
_entity.id
_entity.type
_entity.pdbx_description
1 polymer ?
#
loop_
_entity_poly.entity_id
_entity_poly.type
_entity_poly.pdbx_seq_one_letter_code
_entity_poly.pdbx_strand_id
1 'polypeptide(L)'
;MAAVANWHDSSLFTEPERIALDYAERMTITGQKVDDALFAKLKQHYSEAQIVELTAAIALENFRSKFNPALGIEAQGFCLIPPR
;
A
#
# COMPACT_ATOMS: atom_id res chain seq x y z
N MET A 1 10.13 0.21 -11.25
CA MET A 1 9.82 0.16 -9.79
C MET A 1 10.25 1.40 -9.00
N ALA A 2 11.18 2.24 -9.48
CA ALA A 2 11.64 3.42 -8.73
C ALA A 2 10.55 4.48 -8.43
N ALA A 3 9.51 4.59 -9.27
CA ALA A 3 8.47 5.60 -9.10
C ALA A 3 7.53 5.33 -7.91
N VAL A 4 7.31 4.07 -7.54
CA VAL A 4 6.39 3.72 -6.44
C VAL A 4 6.94 4.15 -5.08
N ALA A 5 8.26 4.07 -4.87
CA ALA A 5 8.88 4.49 -3.61
C ALA A 5 8.73 6.01 -3.34
N ASN A 6 8.62 6.82 -4.41
CA ASN A 6 8.44 8.27 -4.34
C ASN A 6 7.16 8.68 -5.08
N TRP A 7 6.09 7.93 -4.90
CA TRP A 7 4.87 8.11 -5.70
C TRP A 7 4.21 9.48 -5.47
N HIS A 8 4.37 10.03 -4.27
CA HIS A 8 3.90 11.38 -3.91
C HIS A 8 4.35 12.43 -4.92
N ASP A 9 5.62 12.37 -5.33
CA ASP A 9 6.25 13.33 -6.26
C ASP A 9 6.17 12.89 -7.74
N SER A 10 5.69 11.67 -8.01
CA SER A 10 5.72 11.10 -9.37
C SER A 10 4.48 11.44 -10.18
N SER A 11 4.64 12.10 -11.33
CA SER A 11 3.54 12.40 -12.25
C SER A 11 2.96 11.18 -13.00
N LEU A 12 3.43 9.97 -12.70
CA LEU A 12 3.03 8.74 -13.41
C LEU A 12 1.71 8.14 -12.92
N PHE A 13 1.26 8.53 -11.72
CA PHE A 13 0.06 7.99 -11.10
C PHE A 13 -1.12 8.93 -11.27
N THR A 14 -2.22 8.35 -11.71
CA THR A 14 -3.55 8.99 -11.76
C THR A 14 -4.08 9.22 -10.35
N GLU A 15 -5.12 10.06 -10.23
CA GLU A 15 -5.73 10.36 -8.93
C GLU A 15 -6.24 9.11 -8.18
N PRO A 16 -6.97 8.16 -8.82
CA PRO A 16 -7.36 6.92 -8.15
C PRO A 16 -6.16 6.12 -7.63
N GLU A 17 -5.10 5.99 -8.44
CA GLU A 17 -3.89 5.24 -8.05
C GLU A 17 -3.18 5.90 -6.87
N ARG A 18 -3.10 7.23 -6.83
CA ARG A 18 -2.54 7.98 -5.69
C ARG A 18 -3.34 7.75 -4.41
N ILE A 19 -4.67 7.73 -4.51
CA ILE A 19 -5.54 7.46 -3.36
C ILE A 19 -5.36 6.02 -2.86
N ALA A 20 -5.23 5.04 -3.77
CA ALA A 20 -4.94 3.66 -3.39
C ALA A 20 -3.55 3.52 -2.72
N LEU A 21 -2.55 4.29 -3.18
CA LEU A 21 -1.21 4.31 -2.57
C LEU A 21 -1.22 4.97 -1.18
N ASP A 22 -1.91 6.10 -0.97
CA ASP A 22 -2.11 6.70 0.37
C ASP A 22 -2.82 5.70 1.31
N TYR A 23 -3.86 5.03 0.82
CA TYR A 23 -4.55 4.00 1.59
C TYR A 23 -3.63 2.84 1.99
N ALA A 24 -2.80 2.35 1.07
CA ALA A 24 -1.83 1.29 1.34
C ALA A 24 -0.78 1.72 2.38
N GLU A 25 -0.24 2.95 2.28
CA GLU A 25 0.70 3.49 3.27
C GLU A 25 0.06 3.57 4.66
N ARG A 26 -1.13 4.15 4.77
CA ARG A 26 -1.80 4.33 6.07
C ARG A 26 -2.26 3.04 6.73
N MET A 27 -2.54 2.00 5.94
CA MET A 27 -2.80 0.65 6.47
C MET A 27 -1.53 -0.06 6.96
N THR A 28 -0.35 0.33 6.46
CA THR A 28 0.90 -0.40 6.63
C THR A 28 1.81 0.23 7.68
N ILE A 29 1.90 1.55 7.69
CA ILE A 29 2.81 2.29 8.57
C ILE A 29 2.21 2.38 9.98
N THR A 30 2.93 1.85 10.96
CA THR A 30 2.49 1.88 12.36
C THR A 30 2.32 3.33 12.84
N GLY A 31 1.19 3.62 13.48
CA GLY A 31 0.86 4.96 13.98
C GLY A 31 0.05 5.82 13.00
N GLN A 32 -0.02 5.42 11.72
CA GLN A 32 -0.95 6.03 10.77
C GLN A 32 -2.35 5.42 10.87
N LYS A 33 -3.35 6.15 10.37
CA LYS A 33 -4.74 5.73 10.34
C LYS A 33 -5.37 6.12 9.02
N VAL A 34 -6.19 5.21 8.48
CA VAL A 34 -7.16 5.56 7.45
C VAL A 34 -8.24 6.40 8.13
N ASP A 35 -8.28 7.68 7.80
CA ASP A 35 -9.31 8.60 8.31
C ASP A 35 -10.52 8.64 7.39
N ASP A 36 -11.62 9.22 7.89
CA ASP A 36 -12.87 9.32 7.16
C ASP A 36 -12.73 10.12 5.86
N ALA A 37 -11.80 11.09 5.83
CA ALA A 37 -11.54 11.91 4.65
C ALA A 37 -10.92 11.08 3.52
N LEU A 38 -9.92 10.25 3.83
CA LEU A 38 -9.33 9.32 2.88
C LEU A 38 -10.34 8.26 2.43
N PHE A 39 -11.14 7.73 3.37
CA PHE A 39 -12.16 6.74 3.02
C PHE A 39 -13.26 7.33 2.11
N ALA A 40 -13.63 8.59 2.33
CA ALA A 40 -14.55 9.30 1.45
C ALA A 40 -13.98 9.46 0.03
N LYS A 41 -12.67 9.76 -0.11
CA LYS A 41 -11.99 9.82 -1.41
C LYS A 41 -11.95 8.46 -2.11
N LEU A 42 -11.68 7.38 -1.38
CA LEU A 42 -11.74 6.02 -1.95
C LEU A 42 -13.10 5.75 -2.60
N LYS A 43 -14.19 6.09 -1.90
CA LYS A 43 -15.56 5.92 -2.41
C LYS A 43 -15.91 6.76 -3.64
N GLN A 44 -15.13 7.79 -3.96
CA GLN A 44 -15.31 8.56 -5.19
C GLN A 44 -14.77 7.84 -6.43
N HIS A 45 -13.83 6.91 -6.26
CA HIS A 45 -13.14 6.23 -7.35
C HIS A 45 -13.37 4.71 -7.39
N TYR A 46 -13.71 4.11 -6.26
CA TYR A 46 -13.86 2.67 -6.10
C TYR A 46 -15.22 2.32 -5.52
N SER A 47 -15.81 1.23 -6.01
CA SER A 47 -16.97 0.61 -5.39
C SER A 47 -16.60 -0.02 -4.04
N GLU A 48 -17.59 -0.29 -3.19
CA GLU A 48 -17.36 -0.93 -1.89
C GLU A 48 -16.66 -2.29 -2.03
N ALA A 49 -17.05 -3.09 -3.04
CA ALA A 49 -16.40 -4.36 -3.35
C ALA A 49 -14.91 -4.18 -3.72
N GLN A 50 -14.60 -3.18 -4.55
CA GLN A 50 -13.21 -2.85 -4.92
C GLN A 50 -12.39 -2.39 -3.71
N ILE A 51 -12.98 -1.62 -2.78
CA ILE A 51 -12.31 -1.19 -1.55
C ILE A 51 -12.02 -2.42 -0.66
N VAL A 52 -12.96 -3.36 -0.54
CA VAL A 52 -12.75 -4.62 0.20
C VAL A 52 -11.62 -5.44 -0.42
N GLU A 53 -11.59 -5.60 -1.74
CA GLU A 53 -10.52 -6.30 -2.46
C GLU A 53 -9.16 -5.62 -2.26
N LEU A 54 -9.10 -4.29 -2.39
CA LEU A 54 -7.89 -3.51 -2.15
C LEU A 54 -7.38 -3.69 -0.73
N THR A 55 -8.27 -3.62 0.26
CA THR A 55 -7.96 -3.84 1.68
C THR A 55 -7.39 -5.23 1.92
N ALA A 56 -7.99 -6.27 1.33
CA ALA A 56 -7.54 -7.64 1.46
C ALA A 56 -6.13 -7.84 0.85
N ALA A 57 -5.88 -7.24 -0.32
CA ALA A 57 -4.57 -7.30 -0.97
C ALA A 57 -3.48 -6.64 -0.10
N ILE A 58 -3.74 -5.44 0.42
CA ILE A 58 -2.80 -4.73 1.32
C ILE A 58 -2.56 -5.54 2.61
N ALA A 59 -3.62 -6.07 3.21
CA ALA A 59 -3.52 -6.88 4.42
C ALA A 59 -2.68 -8.15 4.22
N LEU A 60 -2.80 -8.81 3.06
CA LEU A 60 -2.01 -9.99 2.73
C LEU A 60 -0.51 -9.66 2.61
N GLU A 61 -0.16 -8.53 2.01
CA GLU A 61 1.24 -8.10 1.94
C GLU A 61 1.79 -7.69 3.31
N ASN A 62 0.96 -7.07 4.16
CA ASN A 62 1.33 -6.78 5.56
C ASN A 62 1.50 -8.04 6.42
N PHE A 63 0.75 -9.10 6.12
CA PHE A 63 0.98 -10.40 6.72
C PHE A 63 2.33 -10.97 6.26
N ARG A 64 2.58 -11.00 4.95
CA ARG A 64 3.82 -11.54 4.36
C ARG A 64 5.06 -10.79 4.84
N SER A 65 4.98 -9.47 5.03
CA SER A 65 6.10 -8.65 5.52
C SER A 65 6.53 -8.98 6.95
N LYS A 66 5.68 -9.63 7.73
CA LYS A 66 5.98 -10.10 9.10
C LYS A 66 6.22 -11.59 9.16
N PHE A 67 5.42 -12.36 8.43
CA PHE A 67 5.47 -13.82 8.41
C PHE A 67 6.75 -14.34 7.76
N ASN A 68 7.11 -13.82 6.58
CA ASN A 68 8.26 -14.33 5.82
C ASN A 68 9.58 -14.11 6.58
N PRO A 69 9.90 -12.91 7.10
CA PRO A 69 11.13 -12.71 7.86
C PRO A 69 11.21 -13.55 9.13
N ALA A 70 10.08 -13.78 9.82
CA ALA A 70 10.04 -14.62 11.01
C ALA A 70 10.42 -16.08 10.74
N LEU A 71 10.24 -16.55 9.50
CA LEU A 71 10.61 -17.90 9.06
C LEU A 71 11.95 -17.95 8.30
N GLY A 72 12.69 -16.83 8.24
CA GLY A 72 13.93 -16.76 7.47
C GLY A 72 13.74 -16.87 5.96
N ILE A 73 12.53 -16.57 5.45
CA ILE A 73 12.28 -16.51 4.01
C ILE A 73 12.83 -15.17 3.50
N GLU A 74 14.00 -15.24 2.88
CA GLU A 74 14.71 -14.07 2.37
C GLU A 74 14.17 -13.59 1.01
N ALA A 75 14.42 -12.31 0.71
CA ALA A 75 14.10 -11.75 -0.59
C ALA A 75 15.01 -12.38 -1.67
N GLN A 76 14.40 -12.79 -2.78
CA GLN A 76 15.11 -13.44 -3.89
C GLN A 76 15.81 -12.43 -4.83
N GLY A 77 16.04 -11.20 -4.38
CA GLY A 77 16.71 -10.15 -5.15
C GLY A 77 15.87 -9.47 -6.23
N PHE A 78 14.56 -9.75 -6.32
CA PHE A 78 13.67 -9.13 -7.32
C PHE A 78 13.20 -7.72 -6.93
N CYS A 79 13.29 -7.36 -5.65
CA CYS A 79 12.88 -6.06 -5.13
C CYS A 79 14.07 -5.30 -4.56
N LEU A 80 14.08 -3.99 -4.77
CA LEU A 80 15.00 -3.08 -4.08
C LEU A 80 14.57 -3.00 -2.62
N ILE A 81 15.47 -3.34 -1.70
CA ILE A 81 15.25 -3.20 -0.26
C ILE A 81 15.70 -1.77 0.12
N PRO A 82 14.80 -0.91 0.62
CA PRO A 82 15.21 0.40 1.13
C PRO A 82 16.26 0.25 2.24
N PRO A 83 17.23 1.15 2.35
CA PRO A 83 18.15 1.16 3.47
C PRO A 83 17.36 1.28 4.79
N ARG A 84 17.76 0.50 5.81
CA ARG A 84 17.18 0.51 7.15
C ARG A 84 17.45 1.82 7.89
#